data_AF-A0A285QPN7-F1
#
_entry.id   AF-A0A285QPN7-F1
#
_cell.length_a   1.000
_cell.length_b   1.000
_cell.length_c   1.000
_cell.angle_alpha   90.00
_cell.angle_beta   90.00
_cell.angle_gamma   90.00
#
_symmetry.space_group_name_H-M   'P 1'
#
loop_
_entity.id
_entity.type
_entity.pdbx_description
1 polymer ?
#
loop_
_entity_poly.entity_id
_entity_poly.type
_entity_poly.pdbx_seq_one_letter_code
_entity_poly.pdbx_strand_id
1 'polypeptide(L)'
;MDLTPYVENLRNELAVAAAAGGDEARALADRLTLPLESAVRLTLLNALSAAMGEVTRDLAPGSVDVRLRGLDPEFVVTAPPGPEGFHGDAAPVVPPVVPPMVPPMVPPMAPPMVPPVAPTAAVPESDESGTARINLRLPANLKARAEEAAGQEGLSLNAWLVRAVAGALEGGQPAARPAADPGTRAPRSGGGQGFTGWVH
;
A
#
# COMPACT_ATOMS: atom_id res chain seq x y z
N MET A 1 9.01 4.32 20.68
CA MET A 1 10.47 4.47 20.85
C MET A 1 10.68 5.68 21.74
N ASP A 2 11.39 5.51 22.84
CA ASP A 2 11.75 6.61 23.73
C ASP A 2 13.05 7.27 23.24
N LEU A 3 13.00 8.58 22.98
CA LEU A 3 14.15 9.37 22.52
C LEU A 3 14.98 9.96 23.68
N THR A 4 14.45 9.95 24.90
CA THR A 4 15.09 10.47 26.12
C THR A 4 16.51 9.94 26.34
N PRO A 5 16.78 8.62 26.25
CA PRO A 5 18.15 8.12 26.47
C PRO A 5 19.17 8.63 25.46
N TYR A 6 18.75 8.87 24.20
CA TYR A 6 19.64 9.38 23.16
C TYR A 6 19.98 10.85 23.39
N VAL A 7 19.00 11.63 23.84
CA VAL A 7 19.19 13.05 24.18
C VAL A 7 20.06 13.20 25.43
N GLU A 8 19.84 12.36 26.46
CA GLU A 8 20.68 12.35 27.66
C GLU A 8 22.11 11.91 27.36
N ASN A 9 22.31 10.93 26.46
CA ASN A 9 23.66 10.57 26.04
C ASN A 9 24.37 11.73 25.33
N LEU A 10 23.69 12.42 24.41
CA LEU A 10 24.26 13.59 23.73
C LEU A 10 24.60 14.71 24.72
N ARG A 11 23.76 14.93 25.74
CA ARG A 11 24.02 15.89 26.81
C ARG A 11 25.28 15.53 27.60
N ASN A 12 25.45 14.26 27.95
CA ASN A 12 26.65 13.79 28.64
C ASN A 12 27.90 13.96 27.77
N GLU A 13 27.83 13.63 26.49
CA GLU A 13 28.94 13.84 25.55
C GLU A 13 29.30 15.32 25.41
N LEU A 14 28.30 16.21 25.32
CA LEU A 14 28.52 17.65 25.30
C LEU A 14 29.22 18.14 26.57
N ALA A 15 28.81 17.64 27.74
CA ALA A 15 29.46 17.99 29.02
C ALA A 15 30.91 17.49 29.09
N VAL A 16 31.18 16.27 28.61
CA VAL A 16 32.54 15.72 28.53
C VAL A 16 33.41 16.53 27.57
N ALA A 17 32.90 16.90 26.40
CA ALA A 17 33.62 17.72 25.44
C ALA A 17 33.89 19.14 25.99
N ALA A 18 32.88 19.75 26.63
CA ALA A 18 33.02 21.07 27.25
C ALA A 18 34.02 21.06 28.41
N ALA A 19 34.13 19.95 29.14
CA ALA A 19 35.08 19.79 30.22
C ALA A 19 36.55 19.89 29.77
N ALA A 20 36.86 19.46 28.55
CA ALA A 20 38.19 19.60 27.96
C ALA A 20 38.49 21.05 27.49
N GLY A 21 37.46 21.87 27.26
CA GLY A 21 37.56 23.25 26.80
C GLY A 21 37.69 24.32 27.88
N GLY A 22 37.76 23.92 29.16
CA GLY A 22 37.85 24.85 30.30
C GLY A 22 36.51 25.38 30.80
N ASP A 23 36.55 26.28 31.77
CA ASP A 23 35.36 26.69 32.54
C ASP A 23 34.37 27.53 31.72
N GLU A 24 34.85 28.32 30.76
CA GLU A 24 34.00 29.09 29.86
C GLU A 24 33.20 28.19 28.91
N ALA A 25 33.82 27.12 28.40
CA ALA A 25 33.15 26.12 27.57
C ALA A 25 32.10 25.34 28.36
N ARG A 26 32.38 24.96 29.62
CA ARG A 26 31.38 24.36 30.53
C ARG A 26 30.20 25.30 30.76
N ALA A 27 30.46 26.56 31.10
CA ALA A 27 29.41 27.54 31.34
C ALA A 27 28.55 27.83 30.09
N LEU A 28 29.12 27.71 28.90
CA LEU A 28 28.36 27.78 27.66
C LEU A 28 27.50 26.52 27.45
N ALA A 29 28.07 25.33 27.61
CA ALA A 29 27.35 24.06 27.46
C ALA A 29 26.16 23.95 28.42
N ASP A 30 26.34 24.35 29.68
CA ASP A 30 25.26 24.34 30.68
C ASP A 30 24.10 25.26 30.29
N ARG A 31 24.40 26.45 29.74
CA ARG A 31 23.38 27.39 29.24
C ARG A 31 22.65 26.89 28.00
N LEU A 32 23.33 26.12 27.14
CA LEU A 32 22.77 25.63 25.88
C LEU A 32 22.01 24.31 26.01
N THR A 33 22.26 23.53 27.06
CA THR A 33 21.70 22.19 27.22
C THR A 33 20.15 22.17 27.19
N LEU A 34 19.50 22.98 28.02
CA LEU A 34 18.03 23.01 28.10
C LEU A 34 17.39 23.56 26.80
N PRO A 35 17.86 24.68 26.22
CA PRO A 35 17.31 25.17 24.94
C PRO A 35 17.49 24.21 23.76
N LEU A 36 18.60 23.46 23.72
CA LEU A 36 18.90 22.57 22.61
C LEU A 36 18.10 21.27 22.65
N GLU A 37 17.60 20.85 23.81
CA GLU A 37 16.90 19.57 23.97
C GLU A 37 15.73 19.41 22.99
N SER A 38 14.88 20.44 22.91
CA SER A 38 13.71 20.43 22.01
C SER A 38 14.11 20.48 20.53
N ALA A 39 15.16 21.25 20.20
CA ALA A 39 15.66 21.36 18.83
C ALA A 39 16.28 20.04 18.35
N VAL A 40 17.07 19.38 19.20
CA VAL A 40 17.66 18.06 18.91
C VAL A 40 16.56 17.03 18.72
N ARG A 41 15.59 16.96 19.64
CA ARG A 41 14.47 16.01 19.54
C ARG A 41 13.69 16.19 18.23
N LEU A 42 13.35 17.42 17.88
CA LEU A 42 12.65 17.71 16.63
C LEU A 42 13.49 17.32 15.40
N THR A 43 14.80 17.58 15.44
CA THR A 43 15.71 17.20 14.35
C THR A 43 15.78 15.69 14.17
N LEU A 44 15.84 14.93 15.26
CA LEU A 44 15.81 13.46 15.22
C LEU A 44 14.50 12.93 14.64
N LEU A 45 13.36 13.50 15.04
CA LEU A 45 12.06 13.13 14.49
C LEU A 45 11.97 13.39 12.99
N ASN A 46 12.46 14.54 12.52
CA ASN A 46 12.52 14.87 11.10
C ASN A 46 13.40 13.88 10.32
N ALA A 47 14.59 13.56 10.86
CA ALA A 47 15.50 12.60 10.25
C ALA A 47 14.90 11.19 10.16
N LEU A 48 14.26 10.72 11.24
CA LEU A 48 13.56 9.43 11.25
C LEU A 48 12.40 9.41 10.24
N SER A 49 11.61 10.47 10.16
CA SER A 49 10.51 10.56 9.19
C SER A 49 10.99 10.54 7.75
N ALA A 50 12.10 11.23 7.45
CA ALA A 50 12.70 11.21 6.11
C ALA A 50 13.24 9.81 5.77
N ALA A 51 13.98 9.20 6.69
CA ALA A 51 14.53 7.85 6.51
C ALA A 51 13.43 6.80 6.29
N MET A 52 12.32 6.86 7.05
CA MET A 52 11.20 5.92 6.85
C MET A 52 10.48 6.14 5.51
N GLY A 53 10.48 7.37 4.99
CA GLY A 53 10.00 7.66 3.64
C GLY A 53 10.85 6.99 2.55
N GLU A 54 12.16 6.86 2.75
CA GLU A 54 13.03 6.09 1.85
C GLU A 54 12.74 4.59 1.96
N VAL A 55 12.71 4.05 3.18
CA VAL A 55 12.40 2.63 3.42
C VAL A 55 11.04 2.23 2.85
N THR A 56 10.02 3.08 2.98
CA THR A 56 8.68 2.82 2.45
C THR A 56 8.66 2.71 0.92
N ARG A 57 9.51 3.47 0.21
CA ARG A 57 9.62 3.35 -1.25
C ARG A 57 10.20 2.00 -1.65
N ASP A 58 11.19 1.53 -0.91
CA ASP A 58 11.86 0.26 -1.18
C ASP A 58 11.02 -0.96 -0.73
N LEU A 59 10.12 -0.78 0.23
CA LEU A 59 9.30 -1.86 0.80
C LEU A 59 8.00 -2.15 0.02
N ALA A 60 7.66 -1.36 -1.01
CA ALA A 60 6.41 -1.52 -1.75
C ALA A 60 6.18 -2.99 -2.21
N PRO A 61 4.99 -3.58 -1.99
CA PRO A 61 3.71 -2.93 -1.63
C PRO A 61 3.48 -2.68 -0.12
N GLY A 62 4.44 -2.98 0.75
CA GLY A 62 4.38 -2.62 2.18
C GLY A 62 4.78 -1.17 2.46
N SER A 63 4.57 -0.70 3.68
CA SER A 63 5.03 0.62 4.16
C SER A 63 5.56 0.55 5.59
N VAL A 64 6.42 1.50 5.94
CA VAL A 64 6.84 1.75 7.33
C VAL A 64 6.58 3.22 7.63
N ASP A 65 5.62 3.47 8.51
CA ASP A 65 5.20 4.82 8.89
C ASP A 65 5.64 5.14 10.32
N VAL A 66 5.98 6.40 10.58
CA VAL A 66 6.24 6.90 11.93
C VAL A 66 4.99 7.60 12.44
N ARG A 67 4.44 7.13 13.55
CA ARG A 67 3.33 7.77 14.27
C ARG A 67 3.85 8.37 15.56
N LEU A 68 3.24 9.47 16.00
CA LEU A 68 3.61 10.10 17.28
C LEU A 68 2.53 9.81 18.32
N ARG A 69 2.96 9.32 19.49
CA ARG A 69 2.12 9.24 20.69
C ARG A 69 2.67 10.23 21.71
N GLY A 70 2.11 11.44 21.72
CA GLY A 70 2.73 12.55 22.45
C GLY A 70 4.06 12.93 21.80
N LEU A 71 5.17 12.73 22.51
CA LEU A 71 6.54 13.00 22.02
C LEU A 71 7.30 11.72 21.63
N ASP A 72 6.67 10.56 21.79
CA ASP A 72 7.30 9.28 21.54
C ASP A 72 6.93 8.76 20.13
N PRO A 73 7.92 8.58 19.23
CA PRO A 73 7.68 8.00 17.91
C PRO A 73 7.43 6.49 17.99
N GLU A 74 6.47 6.01 17.21
CA GLU A 74 6.10 4.60 17.06
C GLU A 74 6.19 4.22 15.57
N PHE A 75 6.81 3.09 15.28
CA PHE A 75 6.91 2.59 13.91
C PHE A 75 5.75 1.64 13.64
N VAL A 76 4.98 1.93 12.60
CA VAL A 76 3.91 1.06 12.11
C VAL A 76 4.34 0.48 10.79
N VAL A 77 4.47 -0.84 10.76
CA VAL A 77 4.81 -1.57 9.55
C VAL A 77 3.53 -2.14 8.96
N THR A 78 3.20 -1.71 7.75
CA THR A 78 2.15 -2.33 6.95
C THR A 78 2.80 -3.34 6.04
N ALA A 79 2.66 -4.63 6.36
CA ALA A 79 3.10 -5.68 5.47
C ALA A 79 2.28 -5.63 4.17
N PRO A 80 2.89 -5.92 3.01
CA PRO A 80 2.12 -6.10 1.79
C PRO A 80 1.04 -7.15 2.05
N PRO A 81 -0.19 -6.98 1.54
CA PRO A 81 -1.24 -7.98 1.71
C PRO A 81 -0.70 -9.29 1.11
N GLY A 82 -0.38 -10.24 1.98
CA GLY A 82 0.06 -11.55 1.56
C GLY A 82 -1.05 -12.20 0.73
N PRO A 83 -0.73 -13.23 -0.07
CA PRO A 83 -1.73 -14.15 -0.53
C PRO A 83 -2.28 -14.88 0.72
N GLU A 84 -3.19 -14.25 1.45
CA GLU A 84 -4.03 -14.94 2.41
C GLU A 84 -4.87 -15.91 1.58
N GLY A 85 -4.35 -17.13 1.47
CA GLY A 85 -5.19 -18.30 1.24
C GLY A 85 -6.30 -18.23 2.26
N PHE A 86 -7.53 -18.12 1.76
CA PHE A 86 -8.78 -18.28 2.48
C PHE A 86 -8.59 -19.27 3.65
N HIS A 87 -8.31 -18.77 4.86
CA HIS A 87 -8.78 -19.45 6.06
C HIS A 87 -10.22 -18.99 6.19
N GLY A 88 -11.05 -19.56 5.31
CA GLY A 88 -12.48 -19.54 5.53
C GLY A 88 -12.70 -20.18 6.89
N ASP A 89 -13.14 -19.37 7.85
CA ASP A 89 -14.02 -19.84 8.90
C ASP A 89 -15.35 -20.24 8.23
N ALA A 90 -15.26 -21.29 7.42
CA ALA A 90 -16.35 -22.02 6.84
C ALA A 90 -16.21 -23.39 7.47
N ALA A 91 -16.89 -23.59 8.60
CA ALA A 91 -17.17 -24.91 9.10
C ALA A 91 -17.57 -25.80 7.90
N PRO A 92 -16.95 -26.98 7.71
CA PRO A 92 -17.25 -27.79 6.55
C PRO A 92 -18.72 -28.21 6.63
N VAL A 93 -19.55 -27.63 5.75
CA VAL A 93 -20.91 -28.12 5.51
C VAL A 93 -20.76 -29.46 4.82
N VAL A 94 -20.76 -30.52 5.62
CA VAL A 94 -20.92 -31.89 5.15
C VAL A 94 -22.28 -31.97 4.45
N PRO A 95 -22.37 -32.24 3.14
CA PRO A 95 -23.66 -32.49 2.50
C PRO A 95 -24.28 -33.77 3.08
N PRO A 96 -25.61 -33.84 3.27
CA PRO A 96 -26.25 -35.02 3.82
C PRO A 96 -26.09 -36.20 2.86
N VAL A 97 -25.37 -37.23 3.32
CA VAL A 97 -25.27 -38.53 2.63
C VAL A 97 -26.63 -39.21 2.69
N VAL A 98 -27.28 -39.34 1.53
CA VAL A 98 -28.39 -40.29 1.33
C VAL A 98 -27.85 -41.71 1.49
N PRO A 99 -28.43 -42.58 2.35
CA PRO A 99 -27.94 -43.94 2.53
C PRO A 99 -28.22 -44.79 1.28
N PRO A 100 -27.24 -45.51 0.71
CA PRO A 100 -27.50 -46.40 -0.41
C PRO A 100 -28.08 -47.75 0.05
N MET A 101 -29.08 -48.21 -0.69
CA MET A 101 -29.63 -49.57 -0.64
C MET A 101 -28.61 -50.57 -1.21
N VAL A 102 -28.26 -51.60 -0.44
CA VAL A 102 -27.33 -52.70 -0.82
C VAL A 102 -27.99 -53.61 -1.88
N PRO A 103 -27.26 -54.13 -2.89
CA PRO A 103 -26.65 -55.48 -2.79
C PRO A 103 -25.39 -55.68 -3.70
N PRO A 104 -24.85 -56.90 -3.91
CA PRO A 104 -23.92 -57.59 -3.01
C PRO A 104 -22.48 -57.78 -3.57
N MET A 105 -21.54 -57.84 -2.62
CA MET A 105 -20.29 -58.63 -2.55
C MET A 105 -19.43 -58.85 -3.82
N VAL A 106 -18.29 -58.16 -3.87
CA VAL A 106 -17.06 -58.58 -4.58
C VAL A 106 -15.88 -58.45 -3.58
N PRO A 107 -15.00 -59.45 -3.42
CA PRO A 107 -13.97 -59.46 -2.36
C PRO A 107 -12.84 -58.42 -2.59
N PRO A 108 -12.10 -58.01 -1.53
CA PRO A 108 -11.23 -56.85 -1.58
C PRO A 108 -9.86 -57.16 -2.19
N MET A 109 -9.39 -56.30 -3.10
CA MET A 109 -7.99 -56.24 -3.54
C MET A 109 -7.31 -55.05 -2.84
N ALA A 110 -6.09 -55.30 -2.34
CA ALA A 110 -5.30 -54.43 -1.47
C ALA A 110 -5.12 -52.98 -1.99
N PRO A 111 -4.94 -51.98 -1.10
CA PRO A 111 -4.73 -50.59 -1.51
C PRO A 111 -3.28 -50.40 -2.05
N PRO A 112 -3.07 -49.67 -3.16
CA PRO A 112 -1.75 -49.16 -3.46
C PRO A 112 -1.44 -47.95 -2.57
N MET A 113 -0.30 -48.02 -1.91
CA MET A 113 0.32 -46.95 -1.13
C MET A 113 0.72 -45.80 -2.06
N VAL A 114 0.19 -44.59 -1.82
CA VAL A 114 0.66 -43.35 -2.45
C VAL A 114 1.52 -42.60 -1.42
N PRO A 115 2.79 -42.27 -1.70
CA PRO A 115 3.67 -41.59 -0.74
C PRO A 115 3.32 -40.10 -0.58
N PRO A 116 3.70 -39.45 0.55
CA PRO A 116 3.47 -38.03 0.75
C PRO A 116 4.41 -37.21 -0.15
N VAL A 117 3.85 -36.38 -1.03
CA VAL A 117 4.61 -35.45 -1.86
C VAL A 117 4.99 -34.24 -1.00
N ALA A 118 6.29 -34.07 -0.77
CA ALA A 118 6.89 -32.86 -0.21
C ALA A 118 6.74 -31.67 -1.19
N PRO A 119 6.61 -30.42 -0.72
CA PRO A 119 6.43 -29.26 -1.60
C PRO A 119 7.70 -29.01 -2.43
N THR A 120 7.58 -29.13 -3.74
CA THR A 120 8.62 -28.74 -4.70
C THR A 120 8.65 -27.22 -4.82
N ALA A 121 9.82 -26.64 -4.62
CA ALA A 121 10.12 -25.27 -5.03
C ALA A 121 10.03 -25.20 -6.57
N ALA A 122 9.25 -24.26 -7.09
CA ALA A 122 9.21 -23.93 -8.52
C ALA A 122 9.87 -22.57 -8.75
N VAL A 123 10.85 -22.58 -9.65
CA VAL A 123 11.64 -21.46 -10.19
C VAL A 123 10.76 -20.67 -11.18
N PRO A 124 10.93 -19.34 -11.37
CA PRO A 124 9.93 -18.51 -12.03
C PRO A 124 9.92 -18.72 -13.54
N GLU A 125 8.74 -18.96 -14.10
CA GLU A 125 8.52 -18.92 -15.55
C GLU A 125 8.19 -17.49 -15.97
N SER A 126 8.89 -17.01 -17.00
CA SER A 126 8.67 -15.71 -17.61
C SER A 126 7.36 -15.69 -18.39
N ASP A 127 6.33 -15.02 -17.86
CA ASP A 127 5.09 -14.74 -18.59
C ASP A 127 5.16 -13.35 -19.27
N GLU A 128 5.45 -13.35 -20.56
CA GLU A 128 5.32 -12.21 -21.49
C GLU A 128 3.84 -11.94 -21.84
N SER A 129 3.01 -11.79 -20.80
CA SER A 129 1.63 -11.29 -20.81
C SER A 129 1.20 -10.93 -19.38
N GLY A 130 2.13 -10.34 -18.61
CA GLY A 130 1.94 -10.11 -17.19
C GLY A 130 0.84 -9.10 -16.89
N THR A 131 -0.38 -9.57 -16.65
CA THR A 131 -1.41 -8.74 -16.01
C THR A 131 -0.92 -8.37 -14.62
N ALA A 132 -0.59 -7.10 -14.39
CA ALA A 132 -0.23 -6.63 -13.07
C ALA A 132 -1.44 -6.71 -12.13
N ARG A 133 -1.31 -7.45 -11.02
CA ARG A 133 -2.37 -7.56 -10.01
C ARG A 133 -2.40 -6.29 -9.16
N ILE A 134 -3.55 -5.62 -9.11
CA ILE A 134 -3.75 -4.35 -8.38
C ILE A 134 -4.85 -4.55 -7.31
N ASN A 135 -4.64 -4.03 -6.09
CA ASN A 135 -5.68 -3.98 -5.06
C ASN A 135 -6.33 -2.59 -5.05
N LEU A 136 -7.61 -2.51 -5.43
CA LEU A 136 -8.36 -1.27 -5.53
C LEU A 136 -9.39 -1.17 -4.40
N ARG A 137 -9.29 -0.11 -3.58
CA ARG A 137 -10.28 0.20 -2.54
C ARG A 137 -11.27 1.23 -3.06
N LEU A 138 -12.49 0.79 -3.32
CA LEU A 138 -13.58 1.68 -3.74
C LEU A 138 -14.48 2.01 -2.54
N PRO A 139 -14.90 3.27 -2.37
CA PRO A 139 -16.06 3.61 -1.56
C PRO A 139 -17.26 2.70 -1.89
N ALA A 140 -18.03 2.28 -0.88
CA ALA A 140 -19.07 1.25 -1.04
C ALA A 140 -20.12 1.61 -2.12
N ASN A 141 -20.46 2.89 -2.23
CA ASN A 141 -21.37 3.42 -3.24
C ASN A 141 -20.79 3.33 -4.67
N LEU A 142 -19.47 3.47 -4.85
CA LEU A 142 -18.82 3.33 -6.14
C LEU A 142 -18.69 1.87 -6.58
N LYS A 143 -18.38 0.96 -5.65
CA LYS A 143 -18.38 -0.48 -5.92
C LYS A 143 -19.75 -0.95 -6.41
N ALA A 144 -20.82 -0.60 -5.70
CA ALA A 144 -22.19 -1.01 -6.05
C ALA A 144 -22.60 -0.56 -7.46
N ARG A 145 -22.29 0.71 -7.81
CA ARG A 145 -22.58 1.24 -9.15
C ARG A 145 -21.77 0.55 -10.25
N ALA A 146 -20.51 0.18 -9.97
CA ALA A 146 -19.68 -0.53 -10.93
C ALA A 146 -20.15 -1.98 -11.15
N GLU A 147 -20.59 -2.67 -10.09
CA GLU A 147 -21.18 -4.01 -10.18
C GLU A 147 -22.50 -4.01 -10.98
N GLU A 148 -23.35 -3.00 -10.77
CA GLU A 148 -24.57 -2.83 -11.54
C GLU A 148 -24.28 -2.58 -13.03
N ALA A 149 -23.35 -1.67 -13.36
CA ALA A 149 -22.96 -1.39 -14.73
C ALA A 149 -22.35 -2.61 -15.43
N ALA A 150 -21.48 -3.36 -14.73
CA ALA A 150 -20.92 -4.61 -15.24
C ALA A 150 -22.01 -5.67 -15.48
N GLY A 151 -22.99 -5.78 -14.57
CA GLY A 151 -24.13 -6.68 -14.69
C GLY A 151 -25.03 -6.37 -15.90
N GLN A 152 -25.28 -5.09 -16.19
CA GLN A 152 -26.03 -4.66 -17.39
C GLN A 152 -25.32 -5.04 -18.69
N GLU A 153 -23.99 -5.06 -18.69
CA GLU A 153 -23.17 -5.46 -19.84
C GLU A 153 -22.87 -6.97 -19.90
N GLY A 154 -23.33 -7.75 -18.92
CA GLY A 154 -23.03 -9.19 -18.82
C GLY A 154 -21.54 -9.49 -18.63
N LEU A 155 -20.77 -8.52 -18.11
CA LEU A 155 -19.33 -8.62 -17.90
C LEU A 155 -19.04 -8.89 -16.42
N SER A 156 -17.91 -9.56 -16.16
CA SER A 156 -17.36 -9.56 -14.80
C SER A 156 -16.88 -8.14 -14.46
N LEU A 157 -16.94 -7.78 -13.17
CA LEU A 157 -16.46 -6.48 -12.72
C LEU A 157 -15.02 -6.21 -13.17
N ASN A 158 -14.14 -7.22 -13.16
CA ASN A 158 -12.76 -7.09 -13.62
C ASN A 158 -12.68 -6.77 -15.12
N ALA A 159 -13.43 -7.49 -15.96
CA ALA A 159 -13.45 -7.25 -17.41
C ALA A 159 -14.04 -5.87 -17.74
N TRP A 160 -15.09 -5.48 -17.02
CA TRP A 160 -15.72 -4.16 -17.17
C TRP A 160 -14.77 -3.03 -16.76
N LEU A 161 -14.06 -3.16 -15.63
CA LEU A 161 -13.08 -2.17 -15.16
C LEU A 161 -11.89 -2.04 -16.12
N VAL A 162 -11.36 -3.16 -16.63
CA VAL A 162 -10.27 -3.13 -17.62
C VAL A 162 -10.70 -2.39 -18.89
N ARG A 163 -11.92 -2.66 -19.38
CA ARG A 163 -12.49 -1.97 -20.54
C ARG A 163 -12.71 -0.47 -20.27
N ALA A 164 -13.24 -0.12 -19.11
CA ALA A 164 -13.47 1.27 -18.72
C ALA A 164 -12.15 2.07 -18.64
N VAL A 165 -11.09 1.47 -18.07
CA VAL A 165 -9.76 2.08 -18.01
C VAL A 165 -9.15 2.20 -19.41
N ALA A 166 -9.23 1.16 -20.24
CA ALA A 166 -8.77 1.22 -21.64
C ALA A 166 -9.47 2.34 -22.42
N GLY A 167 -10.80 2.43 -22.31
CA GLY A 167 -11.57 3.49 -22.96
C GLY A 167 -11.27 4.90 -22.44
N ALA A 168 -10.96 5.05 -21.15
CA ALA A 168 -10.53 6.33 -20.58
C ALA A 168 -9.13 6.75 -21.07
N LEU A 169 -8.22 5.79 -21.25
CA LEU A 169 -6.88 6.04 -21.80
C LEU A 169 -6.92 6.36 -23.30
N GLU A 170 -7.78 5.67 -24.06
CA GLU A 170 -8.01 5.95 -25.49
C GLU A 170 -8.75 7.27 -25.73
N GLY A 171 -9.73 7.59 -24.88
CA GLY A 171 -10.51 8.85 -24.94
C GLY A 171 -9.79 10.07 -24.37
N GLY A 172 -8.71 9.87 -23.61
CA GLY A 172 -7.83 10.91 -23.07
C GLY A 172 -6.76 11.39 -24.06
N GLN A 173 -6.55 10.66 -25.15
CA GLN A 173 -5.79 11.18 -26.28
C GLN A 173 -6.70 12.19 -26.99
N PRO A 174 -6.36 13.49 -27.08
CA PRO A 174 -7.07 14.36 -28.00
C PRO A 174 -6.90 13.72 -29.38
N ALA A 175 -8.00 13.15 -29.90
CA ALA A 175 -8.04 12.55 -31.22
C ALA A 175 -7.32 13.51 -32.15
N ALA A 176 -6.18 13.07 -32.69
CA ALA A 176 -5.41 13.82 -33.65
C ALA A 176 -6.40 14.19 -34.77
N ARG A 177 -6.81 15.45 -34.73
CA ARG A 177 -7.77 16.05 -35.64
C ARG A 177 -7.22 15.75 -37.03
N PRO A 178 -7.97 15.11 -37.94
CA PRO A 178 -7.56 15.09 -39.34
C PRO A 178 -7.37 16.55 -39.72
N ALA A 179 -6.20 16.87 -40.29
CA ALA A 179 -5.84 18.21 -40.70
C ALA A 179 -6.90 18.75 -41.67
N ALA A 180 -7.86 19.52 -41.13
CA ALA A 180 -8.78 20.32 -41.90
C ALA A 180 -8.06 21.64 -42.22
N ASP A 181 -7.69 21.74 -43.49
CA ASP A 181 -7.48 22.92 -44.32
C ASP A 181 -7.59 24.30 -43.61
N PRO A 182 -6.51 25.13 -43.58
CA PRO A 182 -6.56 26.44 -42.96
C PRO A 182 -7.13 27.47 -43.93
N GLY A 183 -8.41 27.80 -43.81
CA GLY A 183 -8.98 28.80 -44.71
C GLY A 183 -10.34 29.37 -44.39
N THR A 184 -10.62 29.84 -43.17
CA THR A 184 -11.41 31.09 -42.98
C THR A 184 -11.35 31.61 -41.55
N ARG A 185 -11.00 32.89 -41.41
CA ARG A 185 -11.03 33.67 -40.17
C ARG A 185 -12.29 34.52 -40.16
N ALA A 186 -13.08 34.46 -39.07
CA ALA A 186 -13.92 35.57 -38.59
C ALA A 186 -14.32 35.37 -37.11
N PRO A 187 -14.65 36.44 -36.35
CA PRO A 187 -14.30 36.53 -34.93
C PRO A 187 -15.49 36.54 -33.94
N ARG A 188 -15.14 36.19 -32.68
CA ARG A 188 -15.62 36.69 -31.38
C ARG A 188 -17.13 36.69 -31.04
N SER A 189 -17.45 35.94 -29.99
CA SER A 189 -18.24 36.34 -28.81
C SER A 189 -18.13 35.17 -27.80
N GLY A 190 -17.97 35.26 -26.49
CA GLY A 190 -18.20 36.30 -25.50
C GLY A 190 -18.66 35.57 -24.23
N GLY A 191 -17.94 35.75 -23.11
CA GLY A 191 -18.45 35.54 -21.74
C GLY A 191 -18.61 34.10 -21.21
N GLY A 192 -18.05 33.83 -20.03
CA GLY A 192 -18.43 32.66 -19.22
C GLY A 192 -17.33 32.18 -18.29
N GLN A 193 -17.22 32.81 -17.12
CA GLN A 193 -16.42 32.34 -15.99
C GLN A 193 -17.00 31.04 -15.42
N GLY A 194 -16.16 30.20 -14.82
CA GLY A 194 -16.58 29.06 -14.01
C GLY A 194 -15.43 28.51 -13.16
N PHE A 195 -15.34 28.99 -11.92
CA PHE A 195 -14.51 28.47 -10.83
C PHE A 195 -15.21 27.26 -10.17
N THR A 196 -14.50 26.16 -9.95
CA THR A 196 -14.69 25.17 -8.85
C THR A 196 -13.40 24.30 -8.83
N GLY A 197 -12.58 24.15 -7.79
CA GLY A 197 -12.86 24.16 -6.36
C GLY A 197 -13.23 22.76 -5.89
N TRP A 198 -12.25 21.89 -5.59
CA TRP A 198 -12.47 20.63 -4.89
C TRP A 198 -11.53 20.52 -3.71
N VAL A 199 -12.12 20.62 -2.53
CA VAL A 199 -11.58 20.15 -1.25
C VAL A 199 -12.47 18.98 -0.85
N HIS A 200 -11.86 17.83 -0.58
CA HIS A 200 -12.18 17.00 0.57
C HIS A 200 -10.98 16.13 0.91
#